data_AF-A0A4V2LR30-F1
#
_entry.id   AF-A0A4V2LR30-F1
#
_cell.length_a   1.000
_cell.length_b   1.000
_cell.length_c   1.000
_cell.angle_alpha   90.00
_cell.angle_beta   90.00
_cell.angle_gamma   90.00
#
_symmetry.space_group_name_H-M   'P 1'
#
loop_
_entity.id
_entity.type
_entity.pdbx_description
1 polymer ?
#
loop_
_entity_poly.entity_id
_entity_poly.type
_entity_poly.pdbx_seq_one_letter_code
_entity_poly.pdbx_strand_id
1 'polypeptide(L)' 'MNRIDLKLIKNGTEEEFVLKSCIVESILITSKDINTLVEEGDFLHHSLPDGIVEKYLVDEVISNTNEPPHYEIYVSKLN' A
#
# COMPACT_ATOMS: atom_id res chain seq x y z
N MET A 1 9.88 11.80 7.01
CA MET A 1 8.79 10.81 6.91
C MET A 1 9.35 9.45 7.27
N ASN A 2 8.72 8.75 8.19
CA ASN A 2 9.05 7.35 8.47
C ASN A 2 8.48 6.49 7.35
N ARG A 3 9.31 5.60 6.81
CA ARG A 3 8.86 4.59 5.86
C ARG A 3 8.53 3.33 6.62
N ILE A 4 7.46 2.67 6.23
CA ILE A 4 6.98 1.43 6.82
C ILE A 4 6.75 0.39 5.73
N ASP A 5 6.68 -0.87 6.13
CA ASP A 5 6.26 -1.94 5.24
C ASP A 5 4.78 -2.23 5.49
N LEU A 6 4.02 -2.43 4.42
CA LEU A 6 2.61 -2.76 4.46
C LEU A 6 2.42 -4.19 3.99
N LYS A 7 1.46 -4.88 4.59
CA LYS A 7 1.01 -6.17 4.09
C LYS A 7 0.02 -5.91 2.95
N LEU A 8 0.32 -6.41 1.76
CA LEU A 8 -0.55 -6.38 0.59
C LEU A 8 -1.30 -7.71 0.51
N ILE A 9 -2.61 -7.66 0.29
CA ILE A 9 -3.45 -8.84 0.09
C ILE A 9 -4.14 -8.69 -1.26
N LYS A 10 -3.93 -9.68 -2.12
CA LYS A 10 -4.47 -9.70 -3.47
C LYS A 10 -5.96 -9.99 -3.48
N ASN A 11 -6.70 -9.16 -4.19
CA ASN A 11 -8.13 -9.37 -4.37
C ASN A 11 -8.39 -10.62 -5.23
N GLY A 12 -9.29 -11.50 -4.77
CA GLY A 12 -9.69 -12.71 -5.50
C GLY A 12 -8.79 -13.94 -5.35
N THR A 13 -7.50 -13.78 -5.00
CA THR A 13 -6.60 -14.92 -4.73
C THR A 13 -6.23 -15.09 -3.26
N GLU A 14 -6.46 -14.06 -2.43
CA GLU A 14 -6.03 -14.00 -1.02
C GLU A 14 -4.51 -14.15 -0.82
N GLU A 15 -3.71 -14.03 -1.88
CA GLU A 15 -2.26 -14.08 -1.79
C GLU A 15 -1.72 -12.86 -1.03
N GLU A 16 -0.74 -13.10 -0.18
CA GLU A 16 -0.17 -12.08 0.70
C GLU A 16 1.26 -11.75 0.31
N PHE A 17 1.53 -10.45 0.16
CA PHE A 17 2.85 -9.90 -0.15
C PHE A 17 3.22 -8.80 0.85
N VAL A 18 4.47 -8.35 0.78
CA VAL A 18 4.94 -7.20 1.55
C VAL A 18 5.29 -6.08 0.59
N LEU A 19 4.55 -4.99 0.67
CA LEU A 19 4.84 -3.75 -0.05
C LEU A 19 5.77 -2.89 0.80
N LYS A 20 7.00 -2.69 0.33
CA LYS A 20 8.06 -2.08 1.15
C LYS A 20 8.17 -0.58 0.97
N SER A 21 8.77 0.09 1.96
CA SER A 21 9.16 1.51 1.86
C SER A 21 7.99 2.46 1.58
N CYS A 22 6.86 2.19 2.22
CA CYS A 22 5.63 2.96 2.10
C CYS A 22 5.65 4.20 3.00
N ILE A 23 5.05 5.30 2.53
CA ILE A 23 4.64 6.43 3.35
C ILE A 23 3.13 6.52 3.28
N VAL A 24 2.49 6.41 4.45
CA VAL A 24 1.03 6.43 4.57
C VAL A 24 0.56 7.81 4.96
N GLU A 25 -0.32 8.37 4.13
CA GLU A 25 -1.08 9.58 4.39
C GLU A 25 -2.58 9.23 4.45
N SER A 26 -3.45 10.24 4.63
CA SER A 26 -4.87 9.96 4.91
C SER A 26 -5.63 9.27 3.78
N ILE A 27 -5.26 9.57 2.52
CA ILE A 27 -5.96 9.06 1.30
C ILE A 27 -4.97 8.53 0.25
N LEU A 28 -3.68 8.61 0.55
CA LEU A 28 -2.60 8.34 -0.40
C LEU A 28 -1.51 7.56 0.32
N ILE A 29 -1.05 6.50 -0.30
CA ILE A 29 0.13 5.74 0.10
C ILE A 29 1.13 5.83 -1.02
N THR A 30 2.34 6.32 -0.72
CA THR A 30 3.44 6.30 -1.69
C THR A 30 4.35 5.12 -1.39
N SER A 31 4.76 4.36 -2.40
CA SER A 31 5.69 3.22 -2.22
C SER A 31 6.84 3.30 -3.20
N LYS A 32 8.06 3.02 -2.73
CA LYS A 32 9.23 2.90 -3.61
C LYS A 32 9.44 1.49 -4.15
N ASP A 33 8.63 0.53 -3.70
CA ASP A 33 8.71 -0.85 -4.13
C ASP A 33 7.89 -1.07 -5.40
N ILE A 34 8.47 -0.68 -6.54
CA ILE A 34 7.85 -0.84 -7.86
C ILE A 34 7.89 -2.28 -8.40
N ASN A 35 8.53 -3.21 -7.68
CA ASN A 35 8.60 -4.62 -8.09
C ASN A 35 7.42 -5.44 -7.55
N THR A 36 6.77 -4.96 -6.48
CA THR A 36 5.57 -5.57 -5.94
C THR A 36 4.36 -4.99 -6.66
N LEU A 37 3.71 -5.81 -7.50
CA LEU A 37 2.53 -5.39 -8.26
C LEU A 37 1.38 -5.08 -7.30
N VAL A 38 0.86 -3.86 -7.35
CA VAL A 38 -0.35 -3.42 -6.63
C VAL A 38 -1.42 -3.09 -7.66
N GLU A 39 -2.65 -3.55 -7.42
CA GLU A 39 -3.78 -3.38 -8.33
C GLU A 39 -4.99 -2.78 -7.61
N GLU A 40 -5.87 -2.13 -8.37
CA GLU A 40 -7.15 -1.65 -7.85
C GLU A 40 -7.97 -2.80 -7.26
N GLY A 41 -8.55 -2.57 -6.08
CA GLY A 41 -9.29 -3.56 -5.31
C GLY A 41 -8.46 -4.40 -4.36
N ASP A 42 -7.12 -4.36 -4.43
CA ASP A 42 -6.26 -4.99 -3.43
C ASP A 42 -6.44 -4.35 -2.04
N PHE A 43 -5.99 -5.04 -1.00
CA PHE A 43 -6.02 -4.54 0.37
C PHE A 43 -4.61 -4.28 0.89
N LEU A 44 -4.45 -3.17 1.61
CA LEU A 44 -3.23 -2.85 2.35
C LEU A 44 -3.51 -2.85 3.85
N HIS A 45 -2.67 -3.54 4.62
CA HIS A 45 -2.76 -3.60 6.07
C HIS A 45 -1.51 -2.98 6.71
N HIS A 46 -1.73 -1.99 7.56
CA HIS A 46 -0.70 -1.37 8.39
C HIS A 46 -0.84 -1.89 9.83
N SER A 47 0.15 -2.66 10.28
CA SER A 47 0.19 -3.14 11.66
C SER A 47 0.89 -2.12 12.56
N LEU A 48 0.15 -1.54 13.49
CA LEU A 48 0.67 -0.58 14.46
C LEU A 48 1.28 -1.31 15.69
N PRO A 49 2.22 -0.67 16.41
CA PRO A 49 2.89 -1.28 17.56
C PRO A 49 1.97 -1.67 18.73
N ASP A 50 0.78 -1.09 18.81
CA ASP A 50 -0.25 -1.37 19.82
C ASP A 50 -1.11 -2.60 19.47
N GLY A 51 -0.83 -3.26 18.33
CA GLY A 51 -1.57 -4.41 17.85
C GLY A 51 -2.80 -4.05 17.02
N ILE A 52 -3.08 -2.76 16.80
CA ILE A 52 -4.14 -2.31 15.90
C ILE A 52 -3.69 -2.53 14.45
N VAL A 53 -4.61 -2.99 13.60
CA VAL A 53 -4.37 -3.11 12.16
C VAL A 53 -5.28 -2.13 11.44
N GLU A 54 -4.67 -1.11 10.82
CA GLU A 54 -5.40 -0.24 9.91
C GLU A 54 -5.48 -0.94 8.55
N LYS A 55 -6.68 -0.96 7.98
CA LYS A 55 -6.96 -1.61 6.70
C LYS A 55 -7.35 -0.56 5.67
N TYR A 56 -6.89 -0.75 4.46
CA TYR A 56 -7.11 0.14 3.34
C TYR A 56 -7.52 -0.67 2.11
N LEU A 57 -8.50 -0.16 1.37
CA LEU A 57 -8.84 -0.62 0.04
C LEU A 57 -8.07 0.23 -0.97
N VAL A 58 -7.44 -0.40 -1.97
CA VAL A 58 -6.78 0.31 -3.07
C VAL A 58 -7.85 0.75 -4.08
N ASP A 59 -7.98 2.06 -4.25
CA ASP A 59 -8.94 2.68 -5.17
C ASP A 59 -8.30 2.96 -6.54
N GLU A 60 -7.04 3.36 -6.58
CA GLU A 60 -6.31 3.65 -7.82
C GLU A 60 -4.80 3.51 -7.60
N VAL A 61 -4.06 3.07 -8.62
CA VAL A 61 -2.60 2.95 -8.61
C VAL A 61 -1.99 3.68 -9.78
N ILE A 62 -1.13 4.66 -9.51
CA ILE A 62 -0.34 5.36 -10.51
C ILE A 62 1.12 4.94 -10.37
N SER A 63 1.68 4.39 -11.45
CA SER A 63 3.11 4.08 -11.54
C SER A 63 3.87 5.29 -12.09
N ASN A 64 4.59 5.97 -11.20
CA ASN A 64 5.43 7.10 -11.58
C ASN A 64 6.85 6.58 -11.88
N THR A 65 7.22 6.60 -13.15
CA THR A 65 8.53 6.10 -13.63
C THR A 65 9.63 7.16 -13.61
N ASN A 66 9.33 8.38 -13.15
CA ASN A 66 10.33 9.45 -13.00
C ASN A 66 11.30 9.14 -11.84
N GLU A 67 12.54 9.65 -11.88
CA GLU A 67 13.55 9.33 -10.87
C GLU A 67 13.36 10.09 -9.53
N PRO A 68 13.30 9.38 -8.37
CA PRO A 68 13.25 7.92 -8.22
C PRO A 68 11.84 7.35 -8.44
N PRO A 69 11.71 6.20 -9.12
CA PRO A 69 10.41 5.62 -9.44
C PRO A 69 9.67 5.20 -8.19
N HIS A 70 8.35 5.35 -8.22
CA HIS A 70 7.47 5.06 -7.09
C HIS A 70 6.02 4.85 -7.54
N TYR A 71 5.24 4.20 -6.69
CA TYR A 71 3.80 4.19 -6.78
C TYR A 71 3.18 5.34 -5.99
N GLU A 72 2.14 5.93 -6.54
CA GLU A 72 1.11 6.68 -5.83
C GLU A 72 -0.15 5.81 -5.78
N ILE A 73 -0.55 5.40 -4.58
CA ILE A 73 -1.64 4.45 -4.35
C ILE A 73 -2.74 5.18 -3.59
N TYR A 74 -3.83 5.51 -4.27
CA TYR A 74 -4.99 6.13 -3.64
C TYR A 74 -5.79 5.06 -2.91
N VAL A 75 -6.19 5.36 -1.68
CA VAL A 75 -6.81 4.39 -0.80
C VAL A 75 -7.97 4.96 0.01
N SER A 76 -8.91 4.07 0.30
CA SER A 76 -10.00 4.29 1.25
C SER A 76 -9.75 3.48 2.51
N LYS A 77 -9.72 4.16 3.67
CA LYS A 77 -9.59 3.49 4.97
C LYS A 77 -10.85 2.68 5.27
N LEU A 78 -10.66 1.41 5.60
CA LEU A 78 -11.73 0.50 6.02
C LEU A 78 -11.86 0.56 7.55
N ASN A 79 -13.09 0.70 8.03
CA ASN A 79 -13.44 0.71 9.46
C ASN A 79 -13.35 -0.69 10.09
#